data_AF-A0A812QY12-F1
#
_entry.id   AF-A0A812QY12-F1
#
_cell.length_a   1.000
_cell.length_b   1.000
_cell.length_c   1.000
_cell.angle_alpha   90.00
_cell.angle_beta   90.00
_cell.angle_gamma   90.00
#
_symmetry.space_group_name_H-M   'P 1'
#
loop_
_entity.id
_entity.type
_entity.pdbx_description
1 polymer ?
#
loop_
_entity_poly.entity_id
_entity_poly.type
_entity_poly.pdbx_seq_one_letter_code
_entity_poly.pdbx_strand_id
1 'polypeptide(L)'
;MIRELVSLYFDECKTTNLNKKRLEYRSEICLEFESYKLDASAELAIWVKSAIQFNGMAPDKIWSTEKDHAYPEPGYNLFTVRELLLLCEPTPVRFEEISMLGAAIEVSFVWNCHINNDKCKPEVKVRRLDTLFEESHFGYSVASAEYVNDDERYQKHAHGVRIFLRTVGSGHRLSVIKLVMKASTAGTLLTVAPLIADLLMLQVFALSRKYFARKYEVSPDFSEYMDQLMAKKEEQSRLPGMLAEDDAAALERDQDWRRRLEEHD
;
A
#
# COMPACT_ATOMS: atom_id res chain seq x y z
N MET A 1 14.59 -1.45 -10.78
CA MET A 1 14.34 -2.39 -9.68
C MET A 1 15.53 -3.33 -9.66
N ILE A 2 16.43 -3.19 -8.69
CA ILE A 2 17.57 -4.09 -8.53
C ILE A 2 17.13 -5.17 -7.55
N ARG A 3 17.28 -6.44 -7.96
CA ARG A 3 17.02 -7.61 -7.12
C ARG A 3 18.34 -8.33 -6.94
N GLU A 4 18.82 -8.39 -5.71
CA GLU A 4 19.98 -9.20 -5.34
C GLU A 4 19.51 -10.38 -4.49
N LEU A 5 20.28 -11.46 -4.53
CA LEU A 5 19.86 -12.74 -4.00
C LEU A 5 20.98 -13.35 -3.17
N VAL A 6 20.68 -13.65 -1.91
CA VAL A 6 21.58 -14.30 -0.97
C VAL A 6 20.91 -15.58 -0.50
N SER A 7 21.59 -16.72 -0.63
CA SER A 7 21.07 -18.01 -0.15
C SER A 7 21.93 -18.49 1.01
N LEU A 8 21.32 -18.69 2.17
CA LEU A 8 21.94 -19.28 3.36
C LEU A 8 21.34 -20.68 3.56
N TYR A 9 22.18 -21.69 3.74
CA TYR A 9 21.75 -23.07 4.01
C TYR A 9 22.08 -23.42 5.46
N PHE A 10 21.13 -24.04 6.15
CA PHE A 10 21.17 -24.30 7.60
C PHE A 10 21.19 -25.78 7.96
N ASP A 11 20.70 -26.63 7.06
CA ASP A 11 20.78 -28.08 7.19
C ASP A 11 21.19 -28.68 5.85
N GLU A 12 22.14 -29.61 5.88
CA GLU A 12 22.62 -30.35 4.72
C GLU A 12 22.53 -31.85 5.00
N CYS A 13 21.84 -32.57 4.11
CA CYS A 13 21.77 -34.03 4.10
C CYS A 13 22.52 -34.58 2.87
N LYS A 14 23.43 -35.53 3.09
CA LYS A 14 24.24 -36.14 2.02
C LYS A 14 23.84 -37.61 1.86
N THR A 15 23.35 -37.98 0.69
CA THR A 15 23.02 -39.38 0.37
C THR A 15 24.02 -39.95 -0.63
N THR A 16 24.61 -41.11 -0.31
CA THR A 16 25.43 -41.91 -1.22
C THR A 16 24.62 -43.04 -1.85
N ASN A 17 24.83 -43.25 -3.15
CA ASN A 17 24.32 -44.40 -3.92
C ASN A 17 22.80 -44.37 -4.19
N LEU A 18 22.36 -43.41 -5.01
CA LEU A 18 21.02 -43.42 -5.59
C LEU A 18 21.05 -44.06 -6.98
N ASN A 19 20.87 -45.38 -7.01
CA ASN A 19 20.48 -46.09 -8.22
C ASN A 19 19.26 -45.38 -8.85
N LYS A 20 19.26 -45.27 -10.18
CA LYS A 20 18.49 -44.40 -11.09
C LYS A 20 16.94 -44.46 -10.99
N LYS A 21 16.34 -44.48 -9.79
CA LYS A 21 14.91 -44.33 -9.55
C LYS A 21 14.66 -42.98 -8.90
N ARG A 22 13.84 -42.17 -9.57
CA ARG A 22 13.26 -40.93 -9.05
C ARG A 22 12.41 -41.31 -7.83
N LEU A 23 13.00 -41.24 -6.65
CA LEU A 23 12.28 -41.36 -5.39
C LEU A 23 11.80 -39.96 -5.00
N GLU A 24 10.49 -39.84 -4.81
CA GLU A 24 9.88 -38.69 -4.14
C GLU A 24 10.38 -38.64 -2.69
N TYR A 25 10.69 -37.42 -2.26
CA TYR A 25 11.27 -37.08 -0.98
C TYR A 25 10.31 -37.47 0.15
N ARG A 26 10.61 -38.55 0.85
CA ARG A 26 9.98 -38.90 2.13
C ARG A 26 10.94 -38.44 3.22
N SER A 27 10.47 -37.62 4.16
CA SER A 27 11.25 -37.11 5.31
C SER A 27 11.96 -38.21 6.11
N GLU A 28 11.49 -39.46 6.01
CA GLU A 28 12.10 -40.65 6.61
C GLU A 28 13.48 -41.02 6.00
N ILE A 29 13.78 -40.65 4.75
CA ILE A 29 15.02 -41.08 4.05
C ILE A 29 16.27 -40.38 4.61
N CYS A 30 16.12 -39.18 5.17
CA CYS A 30 17.24 -38.43 5.77
C CYS A 30 17.63 -38.97 7.15
N LEU A 31 16.78 -39.78 7.81
CA LEU A 31 17.10 -40.36 9.13
C LEU A 31 18.18 -41.45 9.06
N GLU A 32 18.47 -41.99 7.86
CA GLU A 32 19.48 -43.04 7.65
C GLU A 32 20.87 -42.47 7.28
N PHE A 33 20.98 -41.16 7.04
CA PHE A 33 22.21 -40.47 6.61
C PHE A 33 22.60 -39.33 7.56
N GLU A 34 23.89 -38.94 7.58
CA GLU A 34 24.39 -37.81 8.38
C GLU A 34 23.68 -36.50 7.99
N SER A 35 22.95 -35.92 8.95
CA SER A 35 22.40 -34.56 8.86
C SER A 35 23.28 -33.62 9.69
N TYR A 36 23.62 -32.47 9.12
CA TYR A 36 24.45 -31.46 9.80
C TYR A 36 23.62 -30.20 10.03
N LYS A 37 23.25 -29.98 11.29
CA LYS A 37 22.52 -28.78 11.69
C LYS A 37 23.48 -27.69 12.16
N LEU A 38 23.40 -26.51 11.54
CA LEU A 38 24.17 -25.34 11.95
C LEU A 38 23.45 -24.59 13.09
N ASP A 39 23.70 -24.98 14.34
CA ASP A 39 23.04 -24.33 15.50
C ASP A 39 23.41 -22.84 15.68
N ALA A 40 24.61 -22.42 15.26
CA ALA A 40 25.05 -21.02 15.33
C ALA A 40 24.47 -20.13 14.21
N SER A 41 23.71 -20.70 13.29
CA SER A 41 23.25 -19.95 12.10
C SER A 41 22.19 -18.89 12.40
N ALA A 42 21.54 -18.95 13.56
CA ALA A 42 20.62 -17.92 14.03
C ALA A 42 21.31 -16.59 14.38
N GLU A 43 22.58 -16.65 14.80
CA GLU A 43 23.39 -15.49 15.23
C GLU A 43 24.20 -14.86 14.09
N LEU A 44 24.08 -15.41 12.87
CA LEU A 44 24.74 -14.86 11.69
C LEU A 44 24.26 -13.43 11.45
N ALA A 45 25.20 -12.49 11.54
CA ALA A 45 24.97 -11.09 11.23
C ALA A 45 25.07 -10.87 9.71
N ILE A 46 24.07 -10.19 9.16
CA ILE A 46 23.99 -9.83 7.76
C ILE A 46 24.07 -8.31 7.67
N TRP A 47 25.07 -7.85 6.95
CA TRP A 47 25.26 -6.43 6.64
C TRP A 47 24.90 -6.18 5.17
N VAL A 48 24.03 -5.20 4.93
CA VAL A 48 23.56 -4.88 3.58
C VAL A 48 23.81 -3.41 3.25
N LYS A 49 24.61 -3.15 2.22
CA LYS A 49 24.77 -1.81 1.66
C LYS A 49 23.72 -1.55 0.59
N SER A 50 22.66 -0.83 0.93
CA SER A 50 21.66 -0.35 -0.04
C SER A 50 21.95 1.10 -0.44
N ALA A 51 21.87 1.41 -1.73
CA ALA A 51 21.99 2.76 -2.26
C ALA A 51 20.95 3.03 -3.35
N ILE A 52 20.50 4.28 -3.43
CA ILE A 52 19.54 4.75 -4.44
C ILE A 52 19.94 6.11 -4.99
N GLN A 53 19.68 6.30 -6.29
CA GLN A 53 19.92 7.53 -7.02
C GLN A 53 18.69 7.86 -7.86
N PHE A 54 18.27 9.13 -7.84
CA PHE A 54 17.13 9.60 -8.62
C PHE A 54 17.62 10.42 -9.83
N ASN A 55 18.06 9.73 -10.89
CA ASN A 55 18.71 10.35 -12.05
C ASN A 55 17.91 11.50 -12.69
N GLY A 56 16.58 11.38 -12.74
CA GLY A 56 15.72 12.42 -13.34
C GLY A 56 15.49 13.66 -12.48
N MET A 57 15.90 13.65 -11.20
CA MET A 57 15.61 14.75 -10.27
C MET A 57 16.85 15.30 -9.56
N ALA A 58 17.79 14.44 -9.19
CA ALA A 58 19.04 14.78 -8.52
C ALA A 58 20.13 13.77 -8.94
N PRO A 59 20.76 13.98 -10.13
CA PRO A 59 21.78 13.06 -10.63
C PRO A 59 23.04 13.05 -9.75
N ASP A 60 23.38 14.16 -9.10
CA ASP A 60 24.62 14.25 -8.31
C ASP A 60 24.48 13.71 -6.87
N LYS A 61 23.28 13.27 -6.48
CA LYS A 61 22.97 12.86 -5.10
C LYS A 61 22.63 11.38 -5.04
N ILE A 62 23.42 10.65 -4.25
CA ILE A 62 23.20 9.24 -3.94
C ILE A 62 22.87 9.15 -2.45
N TRP A 63 21.78 8.47 -2.12
CA TRP A 63 21.46 8.12 -0.75
C TRP A 63 21.89 6.68 -0.51
N SER A 64 22.67 6.43 0.53
CA SER A 64 23.20 5.11 0.84
C SER A 64 23.18 4.82 2.34
N THR A 65 23.11 3.53 2.65
CA THR A 65 23.29 2.98 4.01
C THR A 65 24.73 2.54 4.19
N GLU A 66 25.64 3.50 4.26
CA GLU A 66 27.08 3.22 4.35
C GLU A 66 27.56 2.97 5.79
N LYS A 67 26.88 3.56 6.78
CA LYS A 67 27.21 3.37 8.18
C LYS A 67 26.47 2.19 8.77
N ASP A 68 27.16 1.47 9.64
CA ASP A 68 26.59 0.35 10.37
C ASP A 68 25.61 0.86 11.41
N HIS A 69 24.36 0.50 11.22
CA HIS A 69 23.27 0.74 12.14
C HIS A 69 22.68 -0.62 12.48
N ALA A 70 22.89 -1.05 13.73
CA ALA A 70 22.31 -2.29 14.22
C ALA A 70 20.80 -2.11 14.43
N TYR A 71 20.03 -3.15 14.16
CA TYR A 71 18.63 -3.20 14.56
C TYR A 71 18.51 -2.98 16.09
N PRO A 72 17.58 -2.15 16.60
CA PRO A 72 16.47 -1.45 15.93
C PRO A 72 16.72 0.05 15.61
N GLU A 73 17.97 0.50 15.46
CA GLU A 73 18.26 1.91 15.18
C GLU A 73 17.62 2.40 13.87
N PRO A 74 17.19 3.67 13.77
CA PRO A 74 16.56 4.18 12.55
C PRO A 74 17.53 4.13 11.36
N GLY A 75 17.13 3.44 10.30
CA GLY A 75 17.96 3.20 9.11
C GLY A 75 18.96 2.06 9.28
N TYR A 76 18.64 1.08 10.13
CA TYR A 76 19.44 -0.12 10.33
C TYR A 76 19.72 -0.87 9.02
N ASN A 77 20.94 -1.38 8.91
CA ASN A 77 21.45 -2.15 7.78
C ASN A 77 22.23 -3.40 8.24
N LEU A 78 22.38 -3.58 9.55
CA LEU A 78 22.97 -4.74 10.20
C LEU A 78 21.89 -5.43 11.02
N PHE A 79 21.61 -6.69 10.70
CA PHE A 79 20.62 -7.52 11.37
C PHE A 79 21.08 -8.98 11.42
N THR A 80 20.67 -9.69 12.46
CA THR A 80 20.87 -11.14 12.56
C THR A 80 19.78 -11.90 11.80
N VAL A 81 20.06 -13.15 11.42
CA VAL A 81 19.03 -14.04 10.85
C VAL A 81 17.83 -14.14 11.79
N ARG A 82 18.04 -14.30 13.11
CA ARG A 82 16.95 -14.36 14.09
C ARG A 82 16.06 -13.11 14.06
N GLU A 83 16.64 -11.92 14.03
CA GLU A 83 15.90 -10.66 13.99
C GLU A 83 15.06 -10.53 12.70
N LEU A 84 15.62 -10.92 11.55
CA LEU A 84 14.86 -10.94 10.29
C LEU A 84 13.63 -11.84 10.36
N LEU A 85 13.75 -13.02 10.98
CA LEU A 85 12.65 -13.97 11.09
C LEU A 85 11.55 -13.46 12.04
N LEU A 86 11.92 -12.70 13.07
CA LEU A 86 10.97 -12.02 13.96
C LEU A 86 10.25 -10.86 13.27
N LEU A 87 10.91 -10.18 12.33
CA LEU A 87 10.37 -9.05 11.56
C LEU A 87 9.49 -9.47 10.38
N CYS A 88 9.37 -10.77 10.08
CA CYS A 88 8.60 -11.25 8.93
C CYS A 88 7.09 -10.98 9.06
N GLU A 89 6.51 -10.33 8.06
CA GLU A 89 5.06 -10.27 7.85
C GLU A 89 4.61 -11.43 6.93
N PRO A 90 3.41 -12.02 7.13
CA PRO A 90 2.34 -11.64 8.07
C PRO A 90 2.46 -12.21 9.49
N THR A 91 3.30 -13.22 9.72
CA THR A 91 3.48 -13.84 11.04
C THR A 91 4.96 -14.03 11.35
N PRO A 92 5.43 -13.70 12.57
CA PRO A 92 6.79 -14.00 13.01
C PRO A 92 7.08 -15.49 12.91
N VAL A 93 8.24 -15.87 12.41
CA VAL A 93 8.61 -17.28 12.20
C VAL A 93 9.71 -17.69 13.17
N ARG A 94 9.60 -18.90 13.71
CA ARG A 94 10.61 -19.47 14.60
C ARG A 94 11.77 -20.06 13.80
N PHE A 95 12.98 -19.89 14.32
CA PHE A 95 14.19 -20.38 13.66
C PHE A 95 14.20 -21.91 13.56
N GLU A 96 13.65 -22.61 14.56
CA GLU A 96 13.63 -24.07 14.61
C GLU A 96 12.84 -24.68 13.44
N GLU A 97 11.69 -24.09 13.10
CA GLU A 97 10.85 -24.52 11.98
C GLU A 97 11.55 -24.29 10.64
N ILE A 98 12.22 -23.15 10.50
CA ILE A 98 12.93 -22.77 9.28
C ILE A 98 14.22 -23.58 9.10
N SER A 99 14.90 -23.96 10.19
CA SER A 99 16.10 -24.79 10.11
C SER A 99 15.82 -26.16 9.46
N MET A 100 14.60 -26.68 9.62
CA MET A 100 14.19 -27.97 9.04
C MET A 100 13.59 -27.83 7.64
N LEU A 101 12.69 -26.86 7.44
CA LEU A 101 11.93 -26.74 6.19
C LEU A 101 12.61 -25.81 5.16
N GLY A 102 13.46 -24.90 5.63
CA GLY A 102 13.89 -23.73 4.87
C GLY A 102 12.81 -22.67 4.72
N ALA A 103 13.16 -21.51 4.18
CA ALA A 103 12.21 -20.46 3.83
C ALA A 103 12.76 -19.48 2.79
N ALA A 104 11.90 -18.89 1.96
CA ALA A 104 12.22 -17.72 1.15
C ALA A 104 11.68 -16.44 1.83
N ILE A 105 12.56 -15.47 2.06
CA ILE A 105 12.22 -14.17 2.65
C ILE A 105 12.64 -13.02 1.72
N GLU A 106 11.82 -11.99 1.64
CA GLU A 106 12.09 -10.73 0.93
C GLU A 106 12.41 -9.65 1.95
N VAL A 107 13.62 -9.09 1.90
CA VAL A 107 14.02 -7.92 2.67
C VAL A 107 13.97 -6.71 1.74
N SER A 108 13.02 -5.83 1.99
CA SER A 108 12.75 -4.64 1.19
C SER A 108 13.24 -3.38 1.88
N PHE A 109 14.22 -2.70 1.29
CA PHE A 109 14.64 -1.35 1.67
C PHE A 109 13.77 -0.33 0.93
N VAL A 110 12.88 0.31 1.67
CA VAL A 110 11.91 1.29 1.15
C VAL A 110 12.41 2.71 1.43
N TRP A 111 12.79 3.40 0.37
CA TRP A 111 13.29 4.78 0.41
C TRP A 111 12.16 5.77 0.12
N ASN A 112 11.68 6.48 1.13
CA ASN A 112 10.72 7.57 0.97
C ASN A 112 11.43 8.90 1.21
N CYS A 113 12.06 9.44 0.16
CA CYS A 113 12.94 10.59 0.28
C CYS A 113 12.30 11.87 -0.25
N HIS A 114 12.49 12.97 0.48
CA HIS A 114 12.37 14.31 -0.07
C HIS A 114 13.74 14.73 -0.59
N ILE A 115 13.83 15.10 -1.87
CA ILE A 115 15.12 15.39 -2.51
C ILE A 115 15.86 16.56 -1.85
N ASN A 116 15.10 17.53 -1.34
CA ASN A 116 15.61 18.71 -0.63
C ASN A 116 16.09 18.39 0.80
N ASN A 117 15.81 17.19 1.33
CA ASN A 117 16.27 16.77 2.65
C ASN A 117 17.46 15.81 2.50
N ASP A 118 18.51 16.04 3.28
CA ASP A 118 19.71 15.21 3.28
C ASP A 118 19.57 14.00 4.22
N LYS A 119 18.63 14.03 5.18
CA LYS A 119 18.43 12.97 6.17
C LYS A 119 17.38 11.94 5.70
N CYS A 120 17.56 11.37 4.50
CA CYS A 120 16.71 10.26 4.06
C CYS A 120 17.33 8.93 4.47
N LYS A 121 16.59 8.10 5.20
CA LYS A 121 16.96 6.74 5.59
C LYS A 121 15.89 5.76 5.09
N PRO A 122 16.27 4.52 4.73
CA PRO A 122 15.30 3.53 4.30
C PRO A 122 14.55 2.95 5.50
N GLU A 123 13.31 2.56 5.25
CA GLU A 123 12.54 1.68 6.11
C GLU A 123 12.75 0.24 5.62
N VAL A 124 13.12 -0.68 6.52
CA VAL A 124 13.31 -2.09 6.18
C VAL A 124 12.00 -2.83 6.46
N LYS A 125 11.49 -3.53 5.44
CA LYS A 125 10.31 -4.38 5.54
C LYS A 125 10.69 -5.80 5.18
N VAL A 126 10.33 -6.75 6.03
CA VAL A 126 10.64 -8.16 5.80
C VAL A 126 9.35 -8.93 5.57
N ARG A 127 9.29 -9.69 4.48
CA ARG A 127 8.11 -10.46 4.09
C ARG A 127 8.49 -11.89 3.77
N ARG A 128 7.73 -12.86 4.27
CA ARG A 128 7.90 -14.26 3.85
C ARG A 128 7.27 -14.45 2.46
N LEU A 129 8.03 -15.07 1.55
CA LEU A 129 7.57 -15.31 0.18
C LEU A 129 6.97 -16.70 -0.03
N ASP A 130 7.33 -17.71 0.75
CA ASP A 130 6.88 -19.10 0.54
C ASP A 130 5.35 -19.23 0.53
N THR A 131 4.67 -18.52 1.42
CA THR A 131 3.21 -18.55 1.57
C THR A 131 2.47 -17.97 0.37
N LEU A 132 3.18 -17.29 -0.54
CA LEU A 132 2.59 -16.65 -1.72
C LEU A 132 2.59 -17.55 -2.95
N PHE A 133 3.41 -18.61 -2.97
CA PHE A 133 3.61 -19.39 -4.18
C PHE A 133 2.75 -20.66 -4.21
N GLU A 134 2.59 -21.38 -3.09
CA GLU A 134 1.72 -22.57 -3.05
C GLU A 134 1.39 -22.98 -1.60
N GLU A 135 0.13 -23.25 -1.29
CA GLU A 135 -0.29 -23.74 0.06
C GLU A 135 0.24 -25.16 0.38
N SER A 136 0.71 -25.90 -0.63
CA SER A 136 1.22 -27.27 -0.48
C SER A 136 2.75 -27.35 -0.33
N HIS A 137 3.49 -26.31 -0.73
CA HIS A 137 4.95 -26.27 -0.71
C HIS A 137 5.45 -25.22 0.29
N PHE A 138 5.38 -25.56 1.58
CA PHE A 138 6.02 -24.78 2.63
C PHE A 138 7.51 -25.10 2.72
N GLY A 139 8.35 -24.08 2.52
CA GLY A 139 9.78 -24.15 2.76
C GLY A 139 10.63 -24.04 1.49
N TYR A 140 11.94 -24.07 1.68
CA TYR A 140 12.91 -23.92 0.59
C TYR A 140 14.03 -24.95 0.73
N SER A 141 14.09 -25.87 -0.24
CA SER A 141 15.13 -26.90 -0.33
C SER A 141 15.73 -26.91 -1.72
N VAL A 142 17.05 -27.06 -1.81
CA VAL A 142 17.76 -27.27 -3.07
C VAL A 142 18.48 -28.60 -3.02
N ALA A 143 18.29 -29.43 -4.04
CA ALA A 143 19.07 -30.63 -4.23
C ALA A 143 20.16 -30.37 -5.28
N SER A 144 21.41 -30.62 -4.93
CA SER A 144 22.55 -30.60 -5.84
C SER A 144 23.17 -31.99 -5.91
N ALA A 145 23.70 -32.38 -7.06
CA ALA A 145 24.37 -33.67 -7.24
C ALA A 145 25.83 -33.45 -7.62
N GLU A 146 26.74 -34.03 -6.85
CA GLU A 146 28.17 -34.10 -7.14
C GLU A 146 28.48 -35.50 -7.68
N TYR A 147 28.90 -35.58 -8.93
CA TYR A 147 29.30 -36.82 -9.58
C TYR A 147 30.77 -37.09 -9.24
N VAL A 148 31.03 -38.25 -8.63
CA VAL A 148 32.40 -38.67 -8.32
C VAL A 148 32.91 -39.63 -9.40
N ASN A 149 32.05 -40.51 -9.92
CA ASN A 149 32.33 -41.40 -11.05
C ASN A 149 31.08 -41.49 -11.97
N ASP A 150 31.20 -42.18 -13.11
CA ASP A 150 30.08 -42.36 -14.07
C ASP A 150 28.85 -43.06 -13.44
N ASP A 151 29.08 -43.92 -12.44
CA ASP A 151 28.02 -44.68 -11.76
C ASP A 151 27.73 -44.17 -10.33
N GLU A 152 28.54 -43.26 -9.78
CA GLU A 152 28.42 -42.80 -8.39
C GLU A 152 28.22 -41.28 -8.30
N ARG A 153 27.12 -40.90 -7.64
CA ARG A 153 26.82 -39.51 -7.31
C ARG A 153 26.49 -39.36 -5.83
N TYR A 154 26.94 -38.24 -5.27
CA TYR A 154 26.52 -37.74 -3.97
C TYR A 154 25.42 -36.72 -4.21
N GLN A 155 24.23 -36.98 -3.69
CA GLN A 155 23.15 -36.00 -3.73
C GLN A 155 23.12 -35.25 -2.38
N LYS A 156 23.30 -33.94 -2.45
CA LYS A 156 23.25 -33.00 -1.32
C LYS A 156 21.90 -32.32 -1.33
N HIS A 157 21.12 -32.51 -0.28
CA HIS A 157 19.89 -31.77 -0.03
C HIS A 157 20.18 -30.69 1.01
N ALA A 158 20.06 -29.44 0.61
CA ALA A 158 20.30 -28.30 1.49
C ALA A 158 18.97 -27.58 1.77
N HIS A 159 18.64 -27.44 3.06
CA HIS A 159 17.50 -26.69 3.57
C HIS A 159 18.01 -25.39 4.18
N GLY A 160 17.34 -24.28 3.88
CA GLY A 160 17.91 -22.98 4.23
C GLY A 160 16.99 -21.80 3.99
N VAL A 161 17.50 -20.62 4.34
CA VAL A 161 16.84 -19.35 4.07
C VAL A 161 17.39 -18.69 2.82
N ARG A 162 16.51 -18.44 1.85
CA ARG A 162 16.80 -17.63 0.68
C ARG A 162 16.31 -16.20 0.89
N ILE A 163 17.25 -15.27 0.92
CA ILE A 163 17.01 -13.84 1.13
C ILE A 163 17.00 -13.11 -0.21
N PHE A 164 15.87 -12.52 -0.53
CA PHE A 164 15.69 -11.63 -1.67
C PHE A 164 15.84 -10.19 -1.20
N LEU A 165 16.93 -9.55 -1.59
CA LEU A 165 17.16 -8.14 -1.32
C LEU A 165 16.48 -7.31 -2.41
N ARG A 166 15.55 -6.47 -1.98
CA ARG A 166 14.83 -5.55 -2.86
C ARG A 166 15.00 -4.14 -2.37
N THR A 167 15.42 -3.25 -3.25
CA THR A 167 15.43 -1.81 -2.96
C THR A 167 14.37 -1.12 -3.80
N VAL A 168 13.47 -0.39 -3.15
CA VAL A 168 12.42 0.41 -3.78
C VAL A 168 12.53 1.83 -3.25
N GLY A 169 12.40 2.84 -4.11
CA GLY A 169 12.35 4.21 -3.63
C GLY A 169 11.41 5.11 -4.39
N SER A 170 10.78 6.00 -3.63
CA SER A 170 9.97 7.11 -4.10
C SER A 170 10.63 8.42 -3.69
N GLY A 171 11.00 9.23 -4.68
CA GLY A 171 11.59 10.54 -4.50
C GLY A 171 10.55 11.64 -4.70
N HIS A 172 10.45 12.56 -3.75
CA HIS A 172 9.56 13.71 -3.83
C HIS A 172 10.35 14.99 -4.03
N ARG A 173 9.99 15.75 -5.08
CA ARG A 173 10.49 17.09 -5.34
C ARG A 173 9.31 18.05 -5.47
N LEU A 174 9.32 19.11 -4.67
CA LEU A 174 8.38 20.21 -4.84
C LEU A 174 8.71 20.94 -6.13
N SER A 175 7.70 21.08 -6.99
CA SER A 175 7.82 21.73 -8.29
C SER A 175 6.71 22.75 -8.41
N VAL A 176 7.07 24.00 -8.73
CA VAL A 176 6.13 25.12 -8.79
C VAL A 176 5.03 24.86 -9.82
N ILE A 177 5.37 24.31 -10.99
CA ILE A 177 4.38 23.97 -12.02
C ILE A 177 3.34 22.95 -11.51
N LYS A 178 3.76 21.93 -10.75
CA LYS A 178 2.85 20.95 -10.15
C LYS A 178 1.99 21.58 -9.04
N LEU A 179 2.55 22.51 -8.28
CA LEU A 179 1.82 23.24 -7.25
C LEU A 179 0.71 24.10 -7.85
N VAL A 180 1.01 24.86 -8.91
CA VAL A 180 0.02 25.69 -9.62
C VAL A 180 -1.09 24.82 -10.21
N MET A 181 -0.75 23.68 -10.82
CA MET A 181 -1.75 22.73 -11.35
C MET A 181 -2.67 22.14 -10.26
N LYS A 182 -2.12 21.85 -9.08
CA LYS A 182 -2.93 21.39 -7.94
C LYS A 182 -3.80 22.51 -7.37
N ALA A 183 -3.26 23.73 -7.31
CA ALA A 183 -4.01 24.90 -6.86
C ALA A 183 -5.15 25.26 -7.83
N SER A 184 -4.94 25.15 -9.14
CA SER A 184 -6.01 25.39 -10.12
C SER A 184 -7.13 24.36 -9.98
N THR A 185 -6.78 23.08 -9.83
CA THR A 185 -7.77 22.01 -9.61
C THR A 185 -8.57 22.26 -8.33
N ALA A 186 -7.90 22.67 -7.25
CA ALA A 186 -8.57 23.01 -5.99
C ALA A 186 -9.49 24.25 -6.15
N GLY A 187 -9.05 25.27 -6.91
CA GLY A 187 -9.85 26.44 -7.23
C GLY A 187 -11.11 26.11 -8.02
N THR A 188 -11.02 25.22 -9.01
CA THR A 188 -12.19 24.73 -9.76
C THR A 188 -13.14 23.92 -8.87
N LEU A 189 -12.63 23.13 -7.92
CA LEU A 189 -13.50 22.39 -7.01
C LEU A 189 -14.33 23.33 -6.13
N LEU A 190 -13.80 24.50 -5.79
CA LEU A 190 -14.52 25.51 -5.01
C LEU A 190 -15.69 26.13 -5.78
N THR A 191 -15.62 26.23 -7.12
CA THR A 191 -16.74 26.73 -7.94
C THR A 191 -17.85 25.71 -8.12
N VAL A 192 -17.54 24.42 -8.04
CA VAL A 192 -18.53 23.34 -8.11
C VAL A 192 -19.28 23.18 -6.78
N ALA A 193 -18.65 23.50 -5.65
CA ALA A 193 -19.26 23.42 -4.33
C ALA A 193 -20.62 24.14 -4.19
N PRO A 194 -20.80 25.41 -4.60
CA PRO A 194 -22.10 26.07 -4.52
C PRO A 194 -23.14 25.45 -5.46
N LEU A 195 -22.76 24.93 -6.63
CA LEU A 195 -23.70 24.24 -7.52
C LEU A 195 -24.29 22.98 -6.88
N ILE A 196 -23.45 22.22 -6.16
CA ILE A 196 -23.90 21.05 -5.41
C ILE A 196 -24.77 21.49 -4.23
N ALA A 197 -24.35 22.52 -3.48
CA ALA A 197 -25.13 23.07 -2.38
C ALA A 197 -26.52 23.55 -2.84
N ASP A 198 -26.58 24.22 -3.99
CA ASP A 198 -27.81 24.68 -4.62
C ASP A 198 -28.73 23.51 -5.00
N LEU A 199 -28.17 22.46 -5.60
CA LEU A 199 -28.92 21.27 -5.99
C LEU A 199 -29.53 20.58 -4.77
N LEU A 200 -28.76 20.46 -3.68
CA LEU A 200 -29.25 19.90 -2.43
C LEU A 200 -30.36 20.78 -1.82
N MET A 201 -30.17 22.10 -1.74
CA MET A 201 -31.16 23.06 -1.22
C MET A 201 -32.47 23.07 -2.02
N LEU A 202 -32.42 22.85 -3.34
CA LEU A 202 -33.60 22.91 -4.21
C LEU A 202 -34.35 21.57 -4.37
N GLN A 203 -33.68 20.44 -4.15
CA GLN A 203 -34.25 19.11 -4.41
C GLN A 203 -34.45 18.26 -3.16
N VAL A 204 -33.61 18.40 -2.13
CA VAL A 204 -33.56 17.47 -0.99
C VAL A 204 -34.15 18.06 0.28
N PHE A 205 -33.92 19.35 0.55
CA PHE A 205 -34.37 19.97 1.79
C PHE A 205 -35.86 20.33 1.78
N ALA A 206 -36.52 20.20 2.94
CA ALA A 206 -37.95 20.50 3.11
C ALA A 206 -38.29 21.97 2.78
N LEU A 207 -37.42 22.91 3.17
CA LEU A 207 -37.55 24.35 2.90
C LEU A 207 -37.16 24.76 1.47
N SER A 208 -37.16 23.83 0.51
CA SER A 208 -36.75 24.08 -0.87
C SER A 208 -37.59 25.15 -1.58
N ARG A 209 -38.90 25.22 -1.31
CA ARG A 209 -39.81 26.25 -1.87
C ARG A 209 -39.39 27.66 -1.44
N LYS A 210 -39.04 27.83 -0.15
CA LYS A 210 -38.56 29.11 0.41
C LYS A 210 -37.23 29.53 -0.23
N TYR A 211 -36.28 28.60 -0.35
CA TYR A 211 -35.00 28.87 -0.99
C TYR A 211 -35.16 29.24 -2.47
N PHE A 212 -36.04 28.54 -3.19
CA PHE A 212 -36.36 28.85 -4.59
C PHE A 212 -36.92 30.27 -4.76
N ALA A 213 -37.91 30.66 -3.94
CA ALA A 213 -38.54 31.99 -4.01
C ALA A 213 -37.56 33.16 -3.74
N ARG A 214 -36.52 32.91 -2.92
CA ARG A 214 -35.47 33.90 -2.65
C ARG A 214 -34.40 33.96 -3.73
N LYS A 215 -34.12 32.83 -4.40
CA LYS A 215 -33.03 32.72 -5.37
C LYS A 215 -33.42 33.15 -6.78
N TYR A 216 -34.65 32.85 -7.20
CA TYR A 216 -35.13 33.11 -8.56
C TYR A 216 -36.11 34.27 -8.59
N GLU A 217 -35.93 35.18 -9.55
CA GLU A 217 -36.90 36.19 -9.93
C GLU A 217 -37.53 35.79 -11.26
N VAL A 218 -38.86 35.75 -11.31
CA VAL A 218 -39.61 35.34 -12.51
C VAL A 218 -39.85 36.58 -13.36
N SER A 219 -39.19 36.66 -14.51
CA SER A 219 -39.50 37.71 -15.48
C SER A 219 -40.80 37.36 -16.24
N PRO A 220 -41.57 38.38 -16.70
CA PRO A 220 -42.87 38.17 -17.32
C PRO A 220 -42.83 37.24 -18.53
N ASP A 221 -41.75 37.30 -19.31
CA ASP A 221 -41.56 36.49 -20.54
C ASP A 221 -41.44 34.97 -20.29
N PHE A 222 -41.12 34.55 -19.07
CA PHE A 222 -40.95 33.14 -18.71
C PHE A 222 -41.96 32.63 -17.67
N SER A 223 -42.94 33.47 -17.29
CA SER A 223 -43.96 33.14 -16.29
C SER A 223 -44.74 31.86 -16.63
N GLU A 224 -45.29 31.79 -17.85
CA GLU A 224 -46.08 30.63 -18.31
C GLU A 224 -45.28 29.31 -18.29
N TYR A 225 -43.99 29.36 -18.60
CA TYR A 225 -43.13 28.18 -18.61
C TYR A 225 -42.80 27.71 -17.18
N MET A 226 -42.53 28.66 -16.28
CA MET A 226 -42.23 28.34 -14.89
C MET A 226 -43.44 27.78 -14.15
N ASP A 227 -44.64 28.29 -14.42
CA ASP A 227 -45.89 27.76 -13.86
C ASP A 227 -46.12 26.31 -14.29
N GLN A 228 -45.83 25.97 -15.56
CA GLN A 228 -45.91 24.58 -16.05
C GLN A 228 -44.90 23.66 -15.35
N LEU A 229 -43.68 24.13 -15.07
CA LEU A 229 -42.66 23.36 -14.35
C LEU A 229 -43.04 23.11 -12.89
N MET A 230 -43.58 24.13 -12.22
CA MET A 230 -44.03 24.02 -10.83
C MET A 230 -45.21 23.06 -10.71
N ALA A 231 -46.18 23.13 -11.64
CA ALA A 231 -47.31 22.21 -11.70
C ALA A 231 -46.85 20.74 -11.88
N LYS A 232 -45.89 20.48 -12.78
CA LYS A 232 -45.31 19.14 -12.97
C LYS A 232 -44.54 18.64 -11.73
N LYS A 233 -43.79 19.51 -11.05
CA LYS A 233 -43.05 19.17 -9.83
C LYS A 233 -44.00 18.88 -8.66
N GLU A 234 -45.13 19.58 -8.58
CA GLU A 234 -46.18 19.36 -7.59
C GLU A 234 -46.94 18.04 -7.81
N GLU A 235 -47.15 17.67 -9.08
CA GLU A 235 -47.68 16.35 -9.45
C GLU A 235 -46.73 15.20 -9.07
N GLN A 236 -45.41 15.42 -9.20
CA GLN A 236 -44.37 14.43 -8.89
C GLN A 236 -44.01 14.29 -7.39
N SER A 237 -44.31 15.29 -6.55
CA SER A 237 -43.88 15.35 -5.13
C SER A 237 -44.91 14.83 -4.12
N ARG A 238 -45.98 14.14 -4.55
CA ARG A 238 -46.98 13.55 -3.64
C ARG A 238 -46.43 12.34 -2.85
N LEU A 239 -45.72 12.63 -1.77
CA LEU A 239 -45.61 11.83 -0.53
C LEU A 239 -45.83 12.78 0.67
N PRO A 240 -46.51 12.35 1.75
CA PRO A 240 -47.45 13.21 2.48
C PRO A 240 -46.81 14.05 3.61
N GLY A 241 -47.12 15.34 3.59
CA GLY A 241 -47.88 16.03 4.65
C GLY A 241 -47.33 16.01 6.07
N MET A 242 -46.54 17.04 6.43
CA MET A 242 -46.54 17.58 7.81
C MET A 242 -45.97 19.00 7.97
N LEU A 243 -45.68 19.76 6.90
CA LEU A 243 -44.91 21.01 7.01
C LEU A 243 -45.45 22.20 6.20
N ALA A 244 -46.70 22.14 5.71
CA ALA A 244 -47.28 23.21 4.89
C ALA A 244 -47.64 24.49 5.67
N GLU A 245 -47.88 24.39 6.99
CA GLU A 245 -48.24 25.54 7.84
C GLU A 245 -47.03 26.40 8.25
N ASP A 246 -45.90 25.77 8.61
CA ASP A 246 -44.67 26.50 8.99
C ASP A 246 -44.04 27.24 7.80
N ASP A 247 -44.18 26.67 6.58
CA ASP A 247 -43.68 27.27 5.35
C ASP A 247 -44.45 28.55 4.95
N ALA A 248 -45.76 28.59 5.19
CA ALA A 248 -46.61 29.75 4.87
C ALA A 248 -46.26 30.97 5.75
N ALA A 249 -46.13 30.76 7.07
CA ALA A 249 -45.74 31.82 8.01
C ALA A 249 -44.31 32.31 7.77
N ALA A 250 -43.42 31.42 7.29
CA ALA A 250 -42.06 31.80 6.89
C ALA A 250 -42.02 32.60 5.58
N LEU A 251 -42.96 32.34 4.65
CA LEU A 251 -43.12 33.06 3.38
C LEU A 251 -43.64 34.49 3.59
N GLU A 252 -44.63 34.69 4.47
CA GLU A 252 -45.14 36.04 4.79
C GLU A 252 -44.07 36.93 5.41
N ARG A 253 -43.27 36.41 6.36
CA ARG A 253 -42.15 37.15 6.95
C ARG A 253 -41.10 37.57 5.93
N ASP A 254 -40.89 36.75 4.90
CA ASP A 254 -39.94 37.05 3.82
C ASP A 254 -40.46 38.08 2.83
N GLN A 255 -41.76 38.04 2.52
CA GLN A 255 -42.41 39.06 1.69
C GLN A 255 -42.40 40.42 2.38
N ASP A 256 -42.58 40.45 3.70
CA ASP A 256 -42.46 41.67 4.51
C ASP A 256 -41.01 42.21 4.52
N TRP A 257 -40.00 41.32 4.61
CA TRP A 257 -38.59 41.70 4.48
C TRP A 257 -38.25 42.26 3.09
N ARG A 258 -38.78 41.67 2.00
CA ARG A 258 -38.58 42.18 0.63
C ARG A 258 -39.18 43.57 0.43
N ARG A 259 -40.42 43.79 0.87
CA ARG A 259 -41.08 45.11 0.79
C ARG A 259 -40.25 46.21 1.46
N ARG A 260 -39.64 45.92 2.61
CA ARG A 260 -38.78 46.90 3.33
C ARG A 260 -37.47 47.23 2.62
N LEU A 261 -36.97 46.36 1.74
CA LEU A 261 -35.77 46.63 0.93
C LEU A 261 -36.10 47.51 -0.27
N GLU A 262 -37.22 47.24 -0.94
CA GLU A 262 -37.69 48.02 -2.09
C GLU A 262 -38.11 49.46 -1.71
N GLU A 263 -38.49 49.69 -0.46
CA GLU A 263 -38.79 51.04 0.06
C GLU A 263 -37.55 51.90 0.35
N HIS A 264 -36.34 51.31 0.33
CA HIS A 264 -35.11 51.96 0.78
C HIS A 264 -34.07 52.24 -0.34
N ASP A 265 -34.39 51.87 -1.58
CA ASP A 265 -33.70 52.24 -2.84
C ASP A 265 -34.45 53.37 -3.58
#